data_AF-A0A9W6G1Z2-F1
#
_entry.id   AF-A0A9W6G1Z2-F1
#
_cell.length_a   1.000
_cell.length_b   1.000
_cell.length_c   1.000
_cell.angle_alpha   90.00
_cell.angle_beta   90.00
_cell.angle_gamma   90.00
#
_symmetry.space_group_name_H-M   'P 1'
#
loop_
_entity.id
_entity.type
_entity.pdbx_description
1 polymer ?
#
loop_
_entity_poly.entity_id
_entity_poly.type
_entity_poly.pdbx_seq_one_letter_code
_entity_poly.pdbx_strand_id
1 'polypeptide(L)'
;MQLPKLVCLCCVLALVGATSGTYNDARAAEEKPVSDTSASLKEMPLLDGEIWQAMTASERVAFIWGIGHVVTMEREVAEQRPQLKKAGLAAKMAEGLSGIPMNEITGMITEYYKENPGSLKEPVMKVLWDRIVNPRIKAGFVDETKE
;
A
#
# COMPACT_ATOMS: atom_id res chain seq x y z
N MET A 1 -34.24 -14.39 -51.94
CA MET A 1 -34.26 -13.42 -50.82
C MET A 1 -34.43 -14.21 -49.53
N GLN A 2 -33.59 -13.93 -48.52
CA GLN A 2 -33.55 -14.47 -47.15
C GLN A 2 -32.79 -15.80 -46.96
N LEU A 3 -31.62 -15.66 -46.31
CA LEU A 3 -30.69 -16.67 -45.76
C LEU A 3 -31.25 -17.22 -44.43
N PRO A 4 -30.92 -18.47 -44.03
CA PRO A 4 -30.52 -18.60 -42.62
C PRO A 4 -29.41 -19.63 -42.34
N LYS A 5 -28.42 -19.17 -41.57
CA LYS A 5 -27.96 -19.79 -40.31
C LYS A 5 -27.60 -21.29 -40.37
N LEU A 6 -26.52 -21.69 -41.04
CA LEU A 6 -25.92 -23.00 -40.74
C LEU A 6 -24.42 -23.16 -41.08
N VAL A 7 -23.67 -22.06 -41.23
CA VAL A 7 -22.26 -22.13 -41.66
C VAL A 7 -21.25 -21.64 -40.60
N CYS A 8 -21.72 -21.19 -39.43
CA CYS A 8 -20.84 -20.70 -38.37
C CYS A 8 -20.88 -21.60 -37.11
N LEU A 9 -20.85 -22.92 -37.30
CA LEU A 9 -20.71 -23.87 -36.18
C LEU A 9 -19.63 -24.94 -36.41
N CYS A 10 -18.93 -24.92 -37.55
CA CYS A 10 -17.89 -25.92 -37.86
C CYS A 10 -16.44 -25.43 -37.65
N CYS A 11 -16.21 -24.15 -37.33
CA CYS A 11 -14.85 -23.64 -37.15
C CYS A 11 -14.30 -23.77 -35.72
N VAL A 12 -15.07 -24.25 -34.74
CA VAL A 12 -14.59 -24.35 -33.34
C VAL A 12 -14.01 -25.73 -32.99
N LEU A 13 -14.16 -26.74 -33.87
CA LEU A 13 -13.64 -28.10 -33.66
C LEU A 13 -12.28 -28.36 -34.33
N ALA A 14 -11.57 -27.33 -34.77
CA ALA A 14 -10.29 -27.45 -35.48
C ALA A 14 -9.14 -26.77 -34.73
N LEU A 15 -8.89 -27.12 -33.47
CA LEU A 15 -7.61 -26.82 -32.80
C LEU A 15 -7.35 -27.65 -31.51
N VAL A 16 -7.88 -28.87 -31.43
CA VAL A 16 -7.43 -29.88 -30.45
C VAL A 16 -6.65 -30.93 -31.21
N GLY A 17 -5.39 -30.64 -31.47
CA GLY A 17 -4.53 -31.49 -32.30
C GLY A 17 -3.18 -30.87 -32.57
N ALA A 18 -2.50 -30.40 -31.52
CA ALA A 18 -1.14 -29.91 -31.63
C ALA A 18 -0.30 -30.45 -30.47
N THR A 19 0.72 -31.22 -30.85
CA THR A 19 1.97 -31.46 -30.11
C THR A 19 1.88 -32.19 -28.78
N SER A 20 1.69 -33.51 -28.83
CA SER A 20 2.40 -34.42 -27.92
C SER A 20 3.90 -34.37 -28.26
N GLY A 21 4.58 -33.36 -27.72
CA GLY A 21 6.00 -33.13 -27.92
C GLY A 21 6.50 -32.12 -26.90
N THR A 22 7.27 -32.62 -25.92
CA THR A 22 8.32 -31.89 -25.22
C THR A 22 7.99 -30.47 -24.75
N TYR A 23 7.12 -30.34 -23.73
CA TYR A 23 7.12 -29.16 -22.86
C TYR A 23 7.60 -29.56 -21.46
N ASN A 24 8.76 -30.21 -21.37
CA ASN A 24 9.40 -30.45 -20.07
C ASN A 24 10.81 -29.85 -19.97
N ASP A 25 11.24 -29.05 -20.94
CA ASP A 25 12.52 -28.35 -20.92
C ASP A 25 12.32 -26.86 -21.18
N ALA A 26 11.83 -26.10 -20.20
CA ALA A 26 12.02 -24.64 -20.13
C ALA A 26 11.48 -24.01 -18.84
N ARG A 27 11.85 -24.51 -17.65
CA ARG A 27 11.94 -23.65 -16.44
C ARG A 27 13.16 -24.02 -15.59
N ALA A 28 14.32 -24.12 -16.24
CA ALA A 28 15.58 -23.74 -15.61
C ALA A 28 15.83 -22.25 -15.93
N ALA A 29 14.87 -21.40 -15.60
CA ALA A 29 15.20 -20.00 -15.35
C ALA A 29 15.88 -20.04 -13.99
N GLU A 30 17.17 -19.73 -13.95
CA GLU A 30 17.90 -19.46 -12.73
C GLU A 30 17.00 -18.62 -11.81
N GLU A 31 16.52 -19.22 -10.71
CA GLU A 31 16.03 -18.45 -9.58
C GLU A 31 17.24 -17.68 -9.07
N LYS A 32 17.50 -16.50 -9.65
CA LYS A 32 18.35 -15.51 -9.00
C LYS A 32 17.84 -15.41 -7.58
N PRO A 33 18.73 -15.50 -6.56
CA PRO A 33 18.29 -15.49 -5.18
C PRO A 33 17.36 -14.30 -5.02
N VAL A 34 16.12 -14.57 -4.61
CA VAL A 34 15.13 -13.54 -4.30
C VAL A 34 15.86 -12.59 -3.38
N SER A 35 16.20 -11.40 -3.90
CA SER A 35 16.86 -10.36 -3.12
C SER A 35 16.03 -10.22 -1.84
N ASP A 36 16.69 -10.40 -0.69
CA ASP A 36 16.02 -10.47 0.59
C ASP A 36 15.25 -9.16 0.79
N THR A 37 13.96 -9.20 0.47
CA THR A 37 13.09 -8.02 0.44
C THR A 37 13.03 -7.42 1.85
N SER A 38 13.21 -8.25 2.88
CA SER A 38 13.27 -7.79 4.27
C SER A 38 14.51 -6.94 4.56
N ALA A 39 15.66 -7.24 3.94
CA ALA A 39 16.87 -6.43 4.04
C ALA A 39 16.70 -5.10 3.29
N SER A 40 16.14 -5.13 2.09
CA SER A 40 15.86 -3.92 1.31
C SER A 40 14.87 -2.98 2.00
N LEU A 41 13.88 -3.51 2.71
CA LEU A 41 12.93 -2.69 3.50
C LEU A 41 13.57 -2.07 4.75
N LYS A 42 14.55 -2.73 5.38
CA LYS A 42 15.30 -2.16 6.51
C LYS A 42 16.22 -1.01 6.10
N GLU A 43 16.69 -1.03 4.86
CA GLU A 43 17.56 -0.01 4.28
C GLU A 43 16.79 1.10 3.57
N MET A 44 15.46 1.00 3.49
CA MET A 44 14.62 2.00 2.84
C MET A 44 14.79 3.36 3.55
N PRO A 45 15.20 4.42 2.83
CA PRO A 45 15.33 5.73 3.42
C PRO A 45 13.97 6.19 3.95
N LEU A 46 13.95 6.72 5.17
CA LEU A 46 12.76 7.34 5.72
C LEU A 46 12.48 8.65 4.98
N LEU A 47 11.22 8.82 4.55
CA LEU A 47 10.78 10.08 3.97
C LEU A 47 10.77 11.16 5.05
N ASP A 48 11.64 12.15 4.94
CA ASP A 48 11.77 13.28 5.85
C ASP A 48 11.18 14.58 5.26
N GLY A 49 11.26 15.66 6.02
CA GLY A 49 10.78 16.98 5.61
C GLY A 49 11.55 17.59 4.44
N GLU A 50 12.85 17.30 4.28
CA GLU A 50 13.62 17.79 3.13
C GLU A 50 13.10 17.20 1.83
N ILE A 51 12.96 15.87 1.79
CA ILE A 51 12.41 15.19 0.62
C ILE A 51 10.95 15.61 0.40
N TRP A 52 10.15 15.68 1.47
CA TRP A 52 8.74 16.08 1.40
C TRP A 52 8.54 17.47 0.76
N GLN A 53 9.36 18.45 1.11
CA GLN A 53 9.27 19.80 0.55
C GLN A 53 9.70 19.86 -0.92
N ALA A 54 10.58 18.96 -1.35
CA ALA A 54 10.99 18.84 -2.75
C ALA A 54 9.95 18.11 -3.63
N MET A 55 9.06 17.30 -3.04
CA MET A 55 8.03 16.56 -3.76
C MET A 55 6.94 17.47 -4.36
N THR A 56 6.49 17.11 -5.55
CA THR A 56 5.29 17.65 -6.17
C THR A 56 4.04 17.35 -5.32
N ALA A 57 2.96 18.10 -5.58
CA ALA A 57 1.69 17.87 -4.89
C ALA A 57 1.14 16.45 -5.15
N SER A 58 1.27 15.94 -6.38
CA SER A 58 0.82 14.60 -6.75
C SER A 58 1.60 13.50 -6.05
N GLU A 59 2.92 13.64 -5.90
CA GLU A 59 3.75 12.65 -5.19
C GLU A 59 3.39 12.58 -3.70
N ARG A 60 3.17 13.74 -3.07
CA ARG A 60 2.71 13.80 -1.67
C ARG A 60 1.36 13.13 -1.49
N VAL A 61 0.41 13.41 -2.39
CA VAL A 61 -0.91 12.76 -2.37
C VAL A 61 -0.79 11.25 -2.59
N ALA A 62 0.04 10.81 -3.54
CA ALA A 62 0.27 9.39 -3.80
C ALA A 62 0.86 8.66 -2.59
N PHE A 63 1.77 9.29 -1.84
CA PHE A 63 2.29 8.75 -0.59
C PHE A 63 1.20 8.54 0.46
N ILE A 64 0.34 9.55 0.67
CA ILE A 64 -0.80 9.43 1.61
C ILE A 64 -1.79 8.34 1.15
N TRP A 65 -2.04 8.21 -0.16
CA TRP A 65 -2.79 7.09 -0.71
C TRP A 65 -2.16 5.73 -0.38
N GLY A 66 -0.83 5.63 -0.50
CA GLY A 66 -0.08 4.42 -0.13
C GLY A 66 -0.30 4.03 1.34
N ILE A 67 -0.25 5.00 2.26
CA ILE A 67 -0.57 4.77 3.68
C ILE A 67 -2.01 4.25 3.83
N GLY A 68 -2.97 4.88 3.15
CA GLY A 68 -4.37 4.46 3.16
C GLY A 68 -4.54 3.00 2.72
N HIS A 69 -3.84 2.56 1.68
CA HIS A 69 -3.88 1.17 1.23
C HIS A 69 -3.27 0.20 2.23
N VAL A 70 -2.17 0.56 2.92
CA VAL A 70 -1.61 -0.29 3.99
C VAL A 70 -2.60 -0.46 5.13
N VAL A 71 -3.29 0.62 5.53
CA VAL A 71 -4.33 0.58 6.56
C VAL A 71 -5.50 -0.31 6.14
N THR A 72 -5.97 -0.19 4.90
CA THR A 72 -7.06 -1.03 4.37
C THR A 72 -6.64 -2.50 4.30
N MET A 73 -5.44 -2.78 3.80
CA MET A 73 -4.89 -4.13 3.71
C MET A 73 -4.83 -4.80 5.08
N GLU A 74 -4.34 -4.10 6.11
CA GLU A 74 -4.29 -4.66 7.47
C GLU A 74 -5.69 -5.00 8.01
N ARG A 75 -6.70 -4.16 7.71
CA ARG A 75 -8.08 -4.41 8.10
C ARG A 75 -8.68 -5.62 7.38
N GLU A 76 -8.53 -5.71 6.06
CA GLU A 76 -9.04 -6.83 5.26
C GLU A 76 -8.39 -8.15 5.68
N VAL A 77 -7.07 -8.15 5.92
CA VAL A 77 -6.36 -9.33 6.42
C VAL A 77 -6.86 -9.70 7.82
N ALA A 78 -7.07 -8.74 8.71
CA ALA A 78 -7.58 -9.02 10.06
C ALA A 78 -9.02 -9.57 10.06
N GLU A 79 -9.86 -9.17 9.11
CA GLU A 79 -11.22 -9.72 8.93
C GLU A 79 -11.19 -11.17 8.46
N GLN A 80 -10.30 -11.50 7.53
CA GLN A 80 -10.17 -12.87 6.99
C GLN A 80 -9.38 -13.79 7.92
N ARG A 81 -8.44 -13.23 8.69
CA ARG A 81 -7.47 -13.93 9.55
C ARG A 81 -7.39 -13.24 10.91
N PRO A 82 -8.36 -13.45 11.80
CA PRO A 82 -8.40 -12.79 13.11
C PRO A 82 -7.16 -13.03 13.97
N GLN A 83 -6.44 -14.16 13.77
CA GLN A 83 -5.18 -14.46 14.46
C GLN A 83 -4.01 -13.55 14.05
N LEU A 84 -4.10 -12.88 12.90
CA LEU A 84 -3.11 -11.91 12.43
C LEU A 84 -3.46 -10.48 12.83
N LYS A 85 -4.60 -10.28 13.49
CA LYS A 85 -5.03 -8.97 13.98
C LYS A 85 -4.04 -8.48 15.02
N LYS A 86 -3.15 -7.58 14.61
CA LYS A 86 -2.33 -6.81 15.55
C LYS A 86 -3.17 -5.66 16.08
N ALA A 87 -3.10 -5.42 17.38
CA ALA A 87 -3.81 -4.31 17.99
C ALA A 87 -3.18 -2.97 17.56
N GLY A 88 -4.04 -2.00 17.25
CA GLY A 88 -3.70 -0.59 17.38
C GLY A 88 -3.53 0.18 16.08
N LEU A 89 -2.44 -0.05 15.32
CA LEU A 89 -1.96 0.97 14.40
C LEU A 89 -2.93 1.30 13.25
N ALA A 90 -3.34 0.33 12.42
CA ALA A 90 -4.27 0.62 11.32
C ALA A 90 -5.63 1.16 11.82
N ALA A 91 -6.12 0.65 12.94
CA ALA A 91 -7.36 1.14 13.55
C ALA A 91 -7.23 2.60 14.01
N LYS A 92 -6.11 2.97 14.64
CA LYS A 92 -5.82 4.34 15.08
C LYS A 92 -5.55 5.29 13.92
N MET A 93 -4.85 4.83 12.88
CA MET A 93 -4.70 5.58 11.63
C MET A 93 -6.06 5.84 10.98
N ALA A 94 -6.93 4.82 10.87
CA ALA A 94 -8.27 4.99 10.32
C ALA A 94 -9.15 5.92 11.16
N GLU A 95 -9.04 5.85 12.49
CA GLU A 95 -9.73 6.74 13.42
C GLU A 95 -9.25 8.19 13.26
N GLY A 96 -7.94 8.43 13.34
CA GLY A 96 -7.36 9.78 13.35
C GLY A 96 -7.33 10.48 11.99
N LEU A 97 -7.37 9.74 10.88
CA LEU A 97 -7.48 10.29 9.52
C LEU A 97 -8.91 10.38 9.00
N SER A 98 -9.90 9.90 9.77
CA SER A 98 -11.29 9.83 9.34
C SER A 98 -11.84 11.21 8.96
N GLY A 99 -12.43 11.30 7.76
CA GLY A 99 -13.09 12.51 7.27
C GLY A 99 -12.17 13.62 6.76
N ILE A 100 -10.85 13.41 6.74
CA ILE A 100 -9.88 14.40 6.24
C ILE A 100 -9.54 14.08 4.77
N PRO A 101 -9.74 15.01 3.83
CA PRO A 101 -9.30 14.85 2.45
C PRO A 101 -7.77 14.67 2.36
N MET A 102 -7.30 13.82 1.44
CA MET A 102 -5.86 13.51 1.36
C MET A 102 -5.00 14.74 1.02
N ASN A 103 -5.53 15.67 0.22
CA ASN A 103 -4.89 16.94 -0.07
C ASN A 103 -4.80 17.86 1.16
N GLU A 104 -5.72 17.75 2.10
CA GLU A 104 -5.66 18.49 3.36
C GLU A 104 -4.60 17.88 4.30
N ILE A 105 -4.50 16.54 4.33
CA ILE A 105 -3.43 15.83 5.05
C ILE A 105 -2.06 16.29 4.55
N THR A 106 -1.86 16.33 3.22
CA THR A 106 -0.57 16.78 2.67
C THR A 106 -0.29 18.24 2.99
N GLY A 107 -1.31 19.10 2.94
CA GLY A 107 -1.23 20.51 3.32
C GLY A 107 -0.78 20.69 4.77
N MET A 108 -1.40 19.99 5.72
CA MET A 108 -1.04 20.06 7.14
C MET A 108 0.42 19.66 7.40
N ILE A 109 0.92 18.61 6.74
CA ILE A 109 2.32 18.17 6.87
C ILE A 109 3.27 19.20 6.24
N THR A 110 2.96 19.70 5.04
CA THR A 110 3.77 20.71 4.38
C THR A 110 3.88 21.99 5.22
N GLU A 111 2.77 22.42 5.83
CA GLU A 111 2.76 23.61 6.67
C GLU A 111 3.58 23.41 7.94
N TYR A 112 3.49 22.24 8.58
CA TYR A 112 4.32 21.90 9.73
C TYR A 112 5.81 22.10 9.44
N TYR A 113 6.34 21.58 8.32
CA TYR A 113 7.76 21.74 8.00
C TYR A 113 8.15 23.16 7.61
N LYS A 114 7.21 23.97 7.08
CA LYS A 114 7.46 25.40 6.82
C LYS A 114 7.57 26.20 8.12
N GLU A 115 6.68 25.91 9.07
CA GLU A 115 6.65 26.56 10.38
C GLU A 115 7.81 26.08 11.29
N ASN A 116 8.36 24.89 11.03
CA ASN A 116 9.41 24.27 11.84
C ASN A 116 10.66 23.90 11.00
N PRO A 117 11.44 24.88 10.50
CA PRO A 117 12.61 24.60 9.65
C PRO A 117 13.69 23.74 10.32
N GLY A 118 13.77 23.75 11.65
CA GLY A 118 14.69 22.90 12.41
C GLY A 118 14.30 21.42 12.45
N SER A 119 13.08 21.08 12.01
CA SER A 119 12.53 19.73 12.07
C SER A 119 12.53 19.02 10.70
N LEU A 120 13.26 19.53 9.70
CA LEU A 120 13.26 18.92 8.36
C LEU A 120 13.79 17.48 8.31
N LYS A 121 14.57 17.05 9.32
CA LYS A 121 15.01 15.65 9.46
C LYS A 121 14.01 14.74 10.16
N GLU A 122 12.91 15.29 10.66
CA GLU A 122 11.85 14.52 11.29
C GLU A 122 11.12 13.69 10.21
N PRO A 123 10.89 12.38 10.42
CA PRO A 123 10.18 11.56 9.45
C PRO A 123 8.72 12.00 9.26
N VAL A 124 8.26 12.02 8.01
CA VAL A 124 6.89 12.39 7.62
C VAL A 124 5.85 11.54 8.34
N MET A 125 6.10 10.24 8.49
CA MET A 125 5.19 9.34 9.23
C MET A 125 5.04 9.72 10.70
N LYS A 126 6.10 10.24 11.33
CA LYS A 126 6.06 10.71 12.71
C LYS A 126 5.29 12.02 12.81
N VAL A 127 5.51 12.96 11.89
CA VAL A 127 4.72 14.20 11.81
C VAL A 127 3.24 13.91 11.59
N LEU A 128 2.90 13.02 10.64
CA LEU A 128 1.53 12.55 10.41
C LEU A 128 0.92 11.99 11.69
N TRP A 129 1.65 11.13 12.39
CA TRP A 129 1.18 10.56 13.65
C TRP A 129 0.94 11.62 14.72
N ASP A 130 1.98 12.38 15.08
CA ASP A 130 1.94 13.31 16.22
C ASP A 130 0.99 14.48 15.98
N ARG A 131 0.94 15.01 14.75
CA ARG A 131 0.21 16.24 14.46
C ARG A 131 -1.23 16.00 14.02
N ILE A 132 -1.51 14.89 13.35
CA ILE A 132 -2.79 14.67 12.66
C ILE A 132 -3.56 13.53 13.33
N VAL A 133 -2.91 12.38 13.57
CA VAL A 133 -3.58 11.16 14.04
C VAL A 133 -3.76 11.15 15.55
N ASN A 134 -2.67 11.23 16.31
CA ASN A 134 -2.64 11.12 17.77
C ASN A 134 -3.58 12.12 18.48
N PRO A 135 -3.74 13.38 18.03
CA PRO A 135 -4.69 14.31 18.66
C PRO A 135 -6.16 13.97 18.41
N ARG A 136 -6.47 13.10 17.44
CA ARG A 136 -7.83 12.78 16.99
C ARG A 136 -8.32 11.39 17.43
N ILE A 137 -7.48 10.59 18.09
CA ILE A 137 -7.88 9.27 18.63
C ILE A 137 -8.44 9.41 20.05
N LYS A 138 -9.54 8.70 20.35
CA LYS A 138 -10.24 8.78 21.65
C LYS A 138 -9.59 7.96 22.76
N ALA A 139 -8.80 6.96 22.40
CA ALA A 139 -7.99 6.16 23.32
C ALA A 139 -6.57 6.09 22.75
N GLY A 140 -5.55 6.42 23.54
CA GLY A 140 -4.14 6.23 23.16
C GLY A 140 -3.81 4.74 22.95
N PHE A 141 -2.56 4.44 22.58
CA PHE A 141 -2.07 3.07 22.70
C PHE A 141 -2.13 2.67 24.18
N VAL A 142 -3.09 1.81 24.55
CA VAL A 142 -3.05 1.15 25.85
C VAL A 142 -1.98 0.08 25.73
N ASP A 143 -0.89 0.27 26.47
CA ASP A 143 0.16 -0.73 26.61
C ASP A 143 -0.42 -1.91 27.40
N GLU A 144 -0.75 -3.00 26.71
CA GLU A 144 -1.26 -4.23 27.35
C GLU A 144 -0.15 -4.97 28.13
N THR A 145 1.05 -4.41 28.30
CA THR A 145 2.08 -4.99 29.18
C THR A 145 1.89 -4.61 30.65
N LYS A 146 0.79 -5.04 31.25
CA LYS A 146 0.72 -5.31 32.70
C LYS A 146 -0.24 -6.46 33.00
N GLU A 147 0.31 -7.68 33.02
CA GLU A 147 -0.02 -8.74 33.97
C GLU A 147 1.28 -9.40 34.46
#